data_AF-A0A845CA46-F1
#
_entry.id   AF-A0A845CA46-F1
#
_cell.length_a   1.000
_cell.length_b   1.000
_cell.length_c   1.000
_cell.angle_alpha   90.00
_cell.angle_beta   90.00
_cell.angle_gamma   90.00
#
_symmetry.space_group_name_H-M   'P 1'
#
loop_
_entity.id
_entity.type
_entity.pdbx_description
1 polymer ?
#
loop_
_entity_poly.entity_id
_entity_poly.type
_entity_poly.pdbx_seq_one_letter_code
_entity_poly.pdbx_strand_id
1 'polypeptide(L)'
;MGITEADITAINEGDYDPFDEKERAVLLWAEHVTLNTARERDDVFQEVKKHFTDTEIVELTMVITYFNMRNKFNDALGIPIEAQEEIDRNKIRRKNPDDLKAYLEALLADWPDEFPEAGSGA
;
A
#
# COMPACT_ATOMS: atom_id res chain seq x y z
N MET A 1 4.57 5.18 -17.27
CA MET A 1 4.88 6.27 -16.34
C MET A 1 4.91 5.67 -14.96
N GLY A 2 6.08 5.66 -14.34
CA GLY A 2 6.30 4.98 -13.08
C GLY A 2 7.76 5.09 -12.71
N ILE A 3 8.00 5.11 -11.39
CA ILE A 3 9.32 5.05 -10.76
C ILE A 3 10.12 3.92 -11.42
N THR A 4 11.32 4.23 -11.91
CA THR A 4 12.23 3.26 -12.55
C THR A 4 12.96 2.43 -11.50
N GLU A 5 13.59 1.32 -11.89
CA GLU A 5 14.45 0.55 -10.97
C GLU A 5 15.63 1.40 -10.44
N ALA A 6 16.13 2.32 -11.26
CA ALA A 6 17.17 3.27 -10.86
C ALA A 6 16.65 4.23 -9.78
N ASP A 7 15.43 4.74 -9.93
CA ASP A 7 14.81 5.63 -8.94
C ASP A 7 14.56 4.90 -7.62
N ILE A 8 14.12 3.63 -7.66
CA ILE A 8 13.95 2.80 -6.46
C ILE A 8 15.30 2.62 -5.74
N THR A 9 16.36 2.35 -6.51
CA THR A 9 17.71 2.18 -5.97
C THR A 9 18.18 3.47 -5.31
N ALA A 10 18.03 4.61 -6.00
CA ALA A 10 18.40 5.92 -5.48
C ALA A 10 17.68 6.24 -4.15
N ILE A 11 16.36 6.02 -4.08
CA ILE A 11 15.58 6.21 -2.85
C ILE A 11 16.10 5.34 -1.70
N ASN A 12 16.41 4.07 -1.97
CA ASN A 12 16.91 3.14 -0.95
C ASN A 12 18.30 3.53 -0.43
N GLU A 13 19.13 4.15 -1.27
CA GLU A 13 20.45 4.65 -0.92
C GLU A 13 20.41 6.06 -0.30
N GLY A 14 19.24 6.70 -0.29
CA GLY A 14 19.07 8.09 0.14
C GLY A 14 19.65 9.11 -0.85
N ASP A 15 19.89 8.70 -2.10
CA ASP A 15 20.26 9.60 -3.19
C ASP A 15 19.01 10.25 -3.78
N TYR A 16 18.90 11.56 -3.56
CA TYR A 16 17.77 12.35 -4.04
C TYR A 16 18.13 13.29 -5.20
N ASP A 17 19.36 13.22 -5.72
CA ASP A 17 19.82 14.05 -6.84
C ASP A 17 19.05 13.82 -8.15
N PRO A 18 18.63 12.57 -8.50
CA PRO A 18 17.89 12.31 -9.73
C PRO A 18 16.49 12.91 -9.79
N PHE A 19 15.92 13.27 -8.64
CA PHE A 19 14.54 13.72 -8.50
C PHE A 19 14.43 15.24 -8.70
N ASP A 20 13.27 15.70 -9.14
CA ASP A 20 13.01 17.15 -9.20
C ASP A 20 12.77 17.76 -7.80
N GLU A 21 12.67 19.09 -7.72
CA GLU A 21 12.44 19.77 -6.44
C GLU A 21 11.14 19.34 -5.74
N LYS A 22 10.08 19.10 -6.53
CA LYS A 22 8.78 18.69 -6.01
C LYS A 22 8.84 17.26 -5.47
N GLU A 23 9.47 16.35 -6.19
CA GLU A 23 9.69 14.96 -5.80
C GLU A 23 10.58 14.87 -4.55
N ARG A 24 11.67 15.64 -4.49
CA ARG A 24 12.52 15.73 -3.29
C ARG A 24 11.76 16.20 -2.06
N ALA A 25 10.91 17.22 -2.20
CA ALA A 25 10.09 17.70 -1.09
C ALA A 25 9.12 16.61 -0.59
N VAL A 26 8.54 15.82 -1.49
CA VAL A 26 7.69 14.68 -1.13
C VAL A 26 8.47 13.58 -0.42
N LEU A 27 9.64 13.20 -0.93
CA LEU A 27 10.49 12.17 -0.34
C LEU A 27 10.93 12.56 1.08
N LEU A 28 11.37 13.81 1.26
CA LEU A 28 11.78 14.33 2.57
C LEU A 28 10.60 14.38 3.56
N TRP A 29 9.41 14.79 3.09
CA TRP A 29 8.20 14.76 3.93
C TRP A 29 7.82 13.33 4.34
N ALA A 30 7.84 12.40 3.39
CA ALA A 30 7.54 11.00 3.63
C ALA A 30 8.51 10.37 4.65
N GLU A 31 9.80 10.68 4.59
CA GLU A 31 10.78 10.25 5.58
C GLU A 31 10.41 10.75 6.98
N HIS A 32 10.17 12.06 7.14
CA HIS A 32 9.85 12.66 8.44
C HIS A 32 8.52 12.20 9.03
N VAL A 33 7.50 11.98 8.20
CA VAL A 33 6.22 11.40 8.66
C VAL A 33 6.43 9.95 9.11
N THR A 34 7.27 9.19 8.40
CA THR A 34 7.56 7.78 8.72
C THR A 34 8.38 7.61 10.00
N LEU A 35 9.38 8.47 10.19
CA LEU A 35 10.20 8.52 11.41
C LEU A 35 9.49 9.22 12.57
N ASN A 36 8.27 9.74 12.36
CA ASN A 36 7.50 10.50 13.34
C ASN A 36 8.25 11.74 13.89
N THR A 37 9.02 12.40 13.03
CA THR A 37 9.80 13.63 13.33
C THR A 37 9.23 14.87 12.64
N ALA A 38 8.22 14.71 11.77
CA ALA A 38 7.61 15.81 11.01
C ALA A 38 7.12 16.98 11.89
N ARG A 39 6.66 16.71 13.12
CA ARG A 39 6.21 17.75 14.06
C ARG A 39 7.30 18.77 14.42
N GLU A 40 8.57 18.35 14.38
CA GLU A 40 9.72 19.17 14.74
C GLU A 40 10.35 19.86 13.52
N ARG A 41 9.83 19.60 12.32
CA ARG A 41 10.40 20.01 11.03
C ARG A 41 9.44 20.91 10.24
N ASP A 42 9.13 22.07 10.84
CA ASP A 42 8.34 23.10 10.15
C ASP A 42 9.05 23.59 8.87
N ASP A 43 10.38 23.60 8.85
CA ASP A 43 11.18 23.90 7.66
C ASP A 43 10.86 22.97 6.49
N VAL A 44 10.67 21.67 6.75
CA VAL A 44 10.29 20.68 5.72
C VAL A 44 8.85 20.91 5.29
N PHE A 45 7.93 21.18 6.23
CA PHE A 45 6.55 21.47 5.90
C PHE A 45 6.41 22.71 5.01
N GLN A 46 7.19 23.77 5.29
CA GLN A 46 7.24 24.96 4.45
C GLN A 46 7.81 24.66 3.05
N GLU A 47 8.78 23.75 2.92
CA GLU A 47 9.31 23.33 1.62
C GLU A 47 8.24 22.66 0.77
N VAL A 48 7.49 21.70 1.36
CA VAL A 48 6.38 21.02 0.68
C VAL A 48 5.31 22.02 0.26
N LYS A 49 4.99 23.01 1.09
CA LYS A 49 4.02 24.07 0.78
C LYS A 49 4.38 24.94 -0.41
N LYS A 50 5.63 24.95 -0.87
CA LYS A 50 6.00 25.66 -2.11
C LYS A 50 5.46 24.96 -3.36
N HIS A 51 5.22 23.65 -3.28
CA HIS A 51 4.87 22.82 -4.43
C HIS A 51 3.44 22.25 -4.37
N PHE A 52 2.82 22.26 -3.20
CA PHE A 52 1.51 21.65 -2.94
C PHE A 52 0.60 22.59 -2.13
N THR A 53 -0.69 22.50 -2.39
CA THR A 53 -1.75 23.12 -1.59
C THR A 53 -1.93 22.39 -0.26
N ASP A 54 -2.55 23.06 0.71
CA ASP A 54 -2.83 22.45 2.02
C ASP A 54 -3.66 21.16 1.89
N THR A 55 -4.62 21.12 0.95
CA THR A 55 -5.41 19.91 0.65
C THR A 55 -4.52 18.77 0.13
N GLU A 56 -3.66 19.05 -0.86
CA GLU A 56 -2.76 18.04 -1.43
C GLU A 56 -1.77 17.52 -0.38
N ILE A 57 -1.31 18.36 0.55
CA ILE A 57 -0.44 17.92 1.65
C ILE A 57 -1.17 16.99 2.62
N VAL A 58 -2.45 17.28 2.91
CA VAL A 58 -3.29 16.37 3.72
C VAL A 58 -3.44 15.02 3.03
N GLU A 59 -3.77 15.02 1.74
CA GLU A 59 -3.91 13.78 0.95
C GLU A 59 -2.59 13.00 0.87
N LEU A 60 -1.48 13.69 0.60
CA LEU A 60 -0.14 13.10 0.61
C LEU A 60 0.17 12.43 1.96
N THR A 61 -0.10 13.14 3.05
CA THR A 61 0.14 12.64 4.41
C THR A 61 -0.76 11.45 4.75
N MET A 62 -2.01 11.45 4.30
CA MET A 62 -2.92 10.31 4.44
C MET A 62 -2.37 9.05 3.75
N VAL A 63 -1.84 9.18 2.53
CA VAL A 63 -1.26 8.03 1.81
C VAL A 63 -0.04 7.49 2.55
N ILE A 64 0.88 8.36 2.97
CA ILE A 64 2.09 7.95 3.71
C ILE A 64 1.70 7.22 5.01
N THR A 65 0.79 7.81 5.79
CA THR A 65 0.37 7.23 7.08
C THR A 65 -0.38 5.92 6.91
N TYR A 66 -1.17 5.75 5.86
CA TYR A 66 -1.83 4.48 5.53
C TYR A 66 -0.82 3.35 5.31
N PHE A 67 0.25 3.59 4.54
CA PHE A 67 1.31 2.60 4.37
C PHE A 67 2.08 2.31 5.66
N ASN A 68 2.39 3.35 6.44
CA ASN A 68 3.05 3.18 7.74
C ASN A 68 2.21 2.34 8.72
N MET A 69 0.90 2.56 8.75
CA MET A 69 -0.04 1.74 9.52
C MET A 69 -0.02 0.29 9.05
N ARG A 70 -0.14 0.03 7.75
CA ARG A 70 -0.16 -1.33 7.20
C ARG A 70 1.13 -2.09 7.49
N ASN A 71 2.28 -1.45 7.34
CA ASN A 71 3.57 -2.06 7.65
C ASN A 71 3.60 -2.47 9.14
N LYS A 72 3.29 -1.55 10.05
CA LYS A 72 3.25 -1.83 11.49
C LYS A 72 2.22 -2.91 11.86
N PHE A 73 1.06 -2.92 11.20
CA PHE A 73 0.03 -3.92 11.42
C PHE A 73 0.49 -5.31 11.00
N ASN A 74 1.07 -5.43 9.80
CA ASN A 74 1.61 -6.69 9.30
C ASN A 74 2.76 -7.21 10.16
N ASP A 75 3.69 -6.32 10.52
CA ASP A 75 4.83 -6.65 11.39
C ASP A 75 4.37 -7.13 12.77
N ALA A 76 3.40 -6.44 13.38
CA ALA A 76 2.86 -6.79 14.70
C ALA A 76 2.16 -8.16 14.71
N LEU A 77 1.54 -8.55 13.60
CA LEU A 77 0.88 -9.84 13.44
C LEU A 77 1.81 -10.94 12.90
N GLY A 78 3.08 -10.61 12.59
CA GLY A 78 4.02 -11.55 12.01
C GLY A 78 3.55 -12.11 10.67
N ILE A 79 2.80 -11.33 9.89
CA ILE A 79 2.29 -11.76 8.59
C ILE A 79 3.50 -11.96 7.67
N PRO A 80 3.77 -13.20 7.20
CA PRO A 80 4.91 -13.45 6.34
C PRO A 80 4.74 -12.75 5.00
N ILE A 81 5.85 -12.29 4.43
CA ILE A 81 5.86 -11.82 3.05
C ILE A 81 5.61 -13.05 2.17
N GLU A 82 4.55 -13.01 1.37
CA GLU A 82 4.24 -14.08 0.41
C GLU A 82 5.45 -14.33 -0.49
N ALA A 83 5.77 -15.60 -0.72
CA ALA A 83 6.85 -15.95 -1.62
C ALA A 83 6.54 -15.40 -3.03
N GLN A 84 7.57 -14.94 -3.76
CA GLN A 84 7.37 -14.40 -5.12
C GLN A 84 6.61 -15.38 -6.04
N GLU A 85 6.83 -16.68 -5.85
CA GLU A 85 6.12 -17.77 -6.53
C GLU A 85 4.61 -17.81 -6.22
N GLU A 86 4.21 -17.48 -4.98
CA GLU A 86 2.80 -17.35 -4.59
C GLU A 86 2.15 -16.12 -5.18
N ILE A 87 2.86 -14.99 -5.18
CA ILE A 87 2.41 -13.74 -5.81
C ILE A 87 2.17 -13.96 -7.31
N ASP A 88 3.09 -14.65 -7.99
CA ASP A 88 2.98 -14.90 -9.42
C ASP A 88 1.87 -15.92 -9.75
N ARG A 89 1.64 -16.93 -8.90
CA ARG A 89 0.44 -17.79 -9.00
C ARG A 89 -0.86 -17.01 -8.81
N ASN A 90 -0.91 -16.07 -7.87
CA ASN A 90 -2.09 -15.24 -7.63
C ASN A 90 -2.40 -14.29 -8.80
N LYS A 91 -1.37 -13.80 -9.52
CA LYS A 91 -1.54 -13.04 -10.77
C LYS A 91 -2.12 -13.90 -11.91
N ILE A 92 -1.75 -15.18 -11.99
CA ILE A 92 -2.27 -16.14 -12.99
C ILE A 92 -3.74 -16.46 -12.73
N ARG A 93 -4.14 -16.61 -11.46
CA ARG A 93 -5.50 -17.04 -11.07
C ARG A 93 -6.61 -16.01 -11.38
N ARG A 94 -6.28 -14.75 -11.65
CA ARG A 94 -7.26 -13.67 -11.90
C ARG A 94 -7.72 -13.51 -13.35
N LYS A 95 -7.34 -14.38 -14.30
CA LYS A 95 -7.62 -14.12 -15.74
C LYS A 95 -8.31 -15.21 -16.54
N ASN A 96 -8.48 -16.44 -16.05
CA ASN A 96 -9.12 -17.48 -16.84
C ASN A 96 -10.63 -17.55 -16.57
N PRO A 97 -11.50 -17.22 -17.55
CA PRO A 97 -12.95 -17.33 -17.40
C PRO A 97 -13.41 -18.76 -17.11
N ASP A 98 -12.67 -19.77 -17.60
CA ASP A 98 -13.02 -21.18 -17.39
C ASP A 98 -12.78 -21.61 -15.93
N ASP A 99 -11.73 -21.10 -15.29
CA ASP A 99 -11.46 -21.37 -13.87
C ASP A 99 -12.53 -20.73 -12.97
N LEU A 100 -12.97 -19.52 -13.31
CA LEU A 100 -14.06 -18.85 -12.61
C LEU A 100 -15.38 -19.61 -12.80
N LYS A 101 -15.65 -20.09 -14.02
CA LYS A 101 -16.84 -20.88 -14.32
C LYS A 101 -16.84 -22.21 -13.55
N ALA A 102 -15.73 -22.94 -13.56
CA ALA A 102 -15.59 -24.19 -12.82
C ALA A 102 -15.77 -24.01 -11.32
N TYR A 103 -15.22 -22.92 -10.75
CA TYR A 103 -15.42 -22.57 -9.35
C TYR A 103 -16.88 -22.26 -9.01
N LEU A 104 -17.57 -21.48 -9.86
CA LEU A 104 -18.98 -21.16 -9.68
C LEU A 104 -19.88 -22.39 -9.85
N GLU A 105 -19.58 -23.28 -10.80
CA GLU A 105 -20.29 -24.56 -10.96
C GLU A 105 -20.12 -25.46 -9.73
N ALA A 106 -18.90 -25.56 -9.19
CA ALA A 106 -18.65 -26.30 -7.95
C ALA A 106 -19.41 -25.70 -6.74
N LEU A 107 -19.40 -24.37 -6.61
CA LEU A 107 -20.18 -23.68 -5.59
C LEU A 107 -21.69 -23.88 -5.74
N LEU A 108 -22.20 -23.87 -6.97
CA LEU A 108 -23.62 -24.09 -7.25
C LEU A 108 -24.04 -25.53 -6.94
N ALA A 109 -23.17 -26.50 -7.18
CA ALA A 109 -23.45 -27.92 -6.89
C ALA A 109 -23.60 -28.16 -5.37
N ASP A 110 -22.80 -27.48 -4.57
CA ASP A 110 -22.84 -27.56 -3.10
C ASP A 110 -23.64 -26.41 -2.46
N TRP A 111 -24.42 -25.67 -3.26
CA TRP A 111 -25.17 -24.51 -2.76
C TRP A 111 -26.35 -24.96 -1.91
N PRO A 112 -26.39 -24.61 -0.61
CA PRO A 112 -27.50 -25.02 0.24
C PRO A 112 -28.77 -24.23 -0.12
N ASP A 113 -29.92 -24.92 -0.17
CA ASP A 113 -31.22 -24.27 -0.38
C ASP A 113 -31.59 -23.33 0.78
N GLU A 114 -31.14 -23.67 1.99
CA GLU A 114 -31.27 -22.82 3.18
C GLU A 114 -29.92 -22.72 3.88
N PHE A 115 -29.45 -21.48 4.08
CA PHE A 115 -28.27 -21.25 4.91
C PHE A 115 -28.61 -21.50 6.37
N PRO A 116 -27.71 -22.11 7.16
CA PRO A 116 -27.97 -22.35 8.57
C PRO A 116 -28.28 -21.02 9.25
N GLU A 117 -29.43 -20.93 9.93
CA GLU A 117 -29.71 -19.80 10.81
C GLU A 117 -28.64 -19.78 11.90
N ALA A 118 -28.08 -18.59 12.17
CA ALA A 118 -27.17 -18.41 13.28
C ALA A 118 -27.89 -18.86 14.55
N GLY A 119 -27.52 -20.05 15.05
CA GLY A 119 -28.16 -20.60 16.23
C GLY A 119 -28.12 -19.57 17.35
N SER A 120 -29.29 -19.23 17.89
CA SER A 120 -29.41 -18.46 19.12
C SER A 120 -28.89 -19.32 20.27
N GLY A 121 -27.57 -19.42 20.37
CA GLY A 121 -26.88 -19.99 21.51
C GLY A 121 -26.75 -18.92 22.58
N ALA A 122 -27.59 -19.04 23.61
CA ALA A 122 -27.40 -18.45 24.93
C ALA A 122 -26.15 -19.01 25.62
#